data_AF-A0A6P0X282-F1
#
_entry.id   AF-A0A6P0X282-F1
#
_cell.length_a   1.000
_cell.length_b   1.000
_cell.length_c   1.000
_cell.angle_alpha   90.00
_cell.angle_beta   90.00
_cell.angle_gamma   90.00
#
_symmetry.space_group_name_H-M   'P 1'
#
loop_
_entity.id
_entity.type
_entity.pdbx_description
1 polymer ?
#
loop_
_entity_poly.entity_id
_entity_poly.type
_entity_poly.pdbx_seq_one_letter_code
_entity_poly.pdbx_strand_id
1 'polypeptide(L)'
;MNKLTALTIGILSIACGVDSGKVQASLTPSSITNNQPPTLEQEAQQLYDRGQYTAAVELLKQIINNYVTQGDRIGEAIAQRNLALVYQGTGEWYQAEEAIAKSFNLLQQLADSPERTRLWAQTLDVKGQLQLSTAQPEQALVTWQQASDRYQQINDPTGYTRSQINQVQAGR
;
A
#
# COMPACT_ATOMS: atom_id res chain seq x y z
N MET A 1 -22.99 -14.72 11.78
CA MET A 1 -23.17 -15.52 10.54
C MET A 1 -24.49 -15.12 9.94
N ASN A 2 -24.51 -14.47 8.77
CA ASN A 2 -25.65 -14.40 7.86
C ASN A 2 -25.10 -14.00 6.48
N LYS A 3 -25.14 -14.93 5.53
CA LYS A 3 -25.09 -14.67 4.08
C LYS A 3 -26.53 -14.38 3.60
N LEU A 4 -26.70 -14.01 2.33
CA LEU A 4 -27.92 -13.63 1.59
C LEU A 4 -28.12 -12.10 1.60
N THR A 5 -28.28 -11.39 0.48
CA THR A 5 -28.77 -11.77 -0.86
C THR A 5 -28.32 -10.72 -1.89
N ALA A 6 -28.00 -11.19 -3.09
CA ALA A 6 -27.79 -10.38 -4.28
C ALA A 6 -29.03 -9.54 -4.61
N LEU A 7 -28.80 -8.28 -5.03
CA LEU A 7 -29.81 -7.45 -5.69
C LEU A 7 -29.25 -6.98 -7.03
N THR A 8 -29.57 -7.73 -8.07
CA THR A 8 -29.48 -7.40 -9.49
C THR A 8 -30.81 -7.87 -10.08
N ILE A 9 -31.53 -7.22 -11.00
CA ILE A 9 -31.43 -6.03 -11.84
C ILE A 9 -32.90 -5.70 -12.20
N GLY A 10 -33.21 -4.44 -12.51
CA GLY A 10 -34.45 -4.09 -13.20
C GLY A 10 -34.23 -2.98 -14.20
N ILE A 11 -33.47 -3.23 -15.27
CA ILE A 11 -33.49 -2.37 -16.46
C ILE A 11 -34.61 -2.89 -17.37
N LEU A 12 -35.68 -2.12 -17.44
CA LEU A 12 -36.74 -2.29 -18.43
C LEU A 12 -36.27 -1.62 -19.72
N SER A 13 -35.80 -2.41 -20.68
CA SER A 13 -35.63 -1.96 -22.07
C SER A 13 -36.46 -2.85 -22.97
N ILE A 14 -37.61 -2.33 -23.39
CA ILE A 14 -38.44 -2.93 -24.44
C ILE A 14 -37.72 -2.73 -25.78
N ALA A 15 -37.38 -3.85 -26.42
CA ALA A 15 -36.84 -3.88 -27.76
C ALA A 15 -37.99 -3.88 -28.80
N CYS A 16 -37.89 -3.02 -29.81
CA CYS A 16 -38.50 -3.22 -31.12
C CYS A 16 -37.47 -2.84 -32.20
N GLY A 17 -37.13 -3.78 -33.07
CA GLY A 17 -36.29 -3.53 -34.24
C GLY A 17 -35.48 -4.75 -34.64
N VAL A 18 -35.95 -5.45 -35.67
CA VAL A 18 -35.46 -6.74 -36.18
C VAL A 18 -34.20 -6.55 -37.02
N ASP A 19 -33.11 -7.26 -36.72
CA ASP A 19 -32.15 -7.69 -37.73
C ASP A 19 -31.48 -9.02 -37.33
N SER A 20 -31.39 -9.91 -38.30
CA SER A 20 -31.01 -11.31 -38.16
C SER A 20 -29.51 -11.47 -38.33
N GLY A 21 -28.75 -11.24 -37.26
CA GLY A 21 -27.32 -11.56 -37.20
C GLY A 21 -27.05 -12.44 -35.99
N LYS A 22 -26.63 -13.69 -36.20
CA LYS A 22 -26.19 -14.59 -35.13
C LYS A 22 -24.96 -13.98 -34.44
N VAL A 23 -25.16 -13.37 -33.28
CA VAL A 23 -24.09 -13.08 -32.33
C VAL A 23 -24.57 -13.55 -30.96
N GLN A 24 -24.16 -14.75 -30.56
CA GLN A 24 -24.18 -15.16 -29.17
C GLN A 24 -23.20 -14.25 -28.42
N ALA A 25 -23.73 -13.20 -27.78
CA ALA A 25 -22.99 -12.46 -26.77
C ALA A 25 -22.89 -13.35 -25.53
N SER A 26 -21.88 -14.19 -25.50
CA SER A 26 -21.47 -14.95 -24.31
C SER A 26 -21.02 -13.96 -23.25
N LEU A 27 -21.85 -13.78 -22.21
CA LEU A 27 -21.47 -13.11 -20.97
C LEU A 27 -20.51 -14.03 -20.21
N THR A 28 -19.21 -13.97 -20.51
CA THR A 28 -18.20 -14.49 -19.60
C THR A 28 -17.74 -13.35 -18.68
N PRO A 29 -17.95 -13.43 -17.36
CA PRO A 29 -17.18 -12.59 -16.45
C PRO A 29 -15.72 -13.06 -16.59
N SER A 30 -14.90 -12.24 -17.26
CA SER A 30 -13.46 -12.43 -17.30
C SER A 30 -12.90 -12.24 -15.89
N SER A 31 -12.97 -13.31 -15.11
CA SER A 31 -12.08 -13.50 -13.97
C SER A 31 -10.71 -13.73 -14.60
N ILE A 32 -9.97 -12.66 -14.86
CA ILE A 32 -8.55 -12.77 -15.16
C ILE A 32 -7.91 -13.18 -13.83
N THR A 33 -7.99 -14.46 -13.47
CA THR A 33 -6.99 -15.04 -12.59
C THR A 33 -5.71 -15.00 -13.39
N ASN A 34 -4.91 -13.97 -13.14
CA ASN A 34 -3.60 -13.85 -13.73
C ASN A 34 -2.78 -15.06 -13.22
N ASN A 35 -2.60 -16.08 -14.07
CA ASN A 35 -1.88 -17.32 -13.74
C ASN A 35 -0.35 -17.10 -13.61
N GLN A 36 0.08 -15.87 -13.35
CA GLN A 36 1.46 -15.58 -13.04
C GLN A 36 1.69 -15.88 -11.55
N PRO A 37 2.80 -16.55 -11.19
CA PRO A 37 3.18 -16.66 -9.78
C PRO A 37 3.24 -15.24 -9.19
N PRO A 38 2.84 -15.06 -7.92
CA PRO A 38 2.91 -13.76 -7.28
C PRO A 38 4.34 -13.23 -7.36
N THR A 39 4.50 -11.92 -7.52
CA THR A 39 5.83 -11.31 -7.39
C THR A 39 6.34 -11.51 -5.96
N LEU A 40 7.66 -11.43 -5.74
CA LEU A 40 8.21 -11.60 -4.39
C LEU A 40 7.65 -10.55 -3.42
N GLU A 41 7.32 -9.34 -3.90
CA GLU A 41 6.66 -8.30 -3.11
C GLU A 41 5.23 -8.68 -2.74
N GLN A 42 4.47 -9.29 -3.67
CA GLN A 42 3.13 -9.81 -3.39
C GLN A 42 3.17 -10.98 -2.41
N GLU A 43 4.18 -11.86 -2.52
CA GLU A 43 4.39 -12.95 -1.58
C GLU A 43 4.74 -12.42 -0.18
N ALA A 44 5.63 -11.43 -0.08
CA ALA A 44 5.95 -10.78 1.20
C ALA A 44 4.72 -10.14 1.85
N GLN A 45 3.86 -9.50 1.05
CA GLN A 45 2.58 -8.98 1.53
C GLN A 45 1.67 -10.10 2.04
N GLN A 46 1.53 -11.20 1.31
CA GLN A 46 0.71 -12.33 1.75
C GLN A 46 1.24 -12.98 3.03
N LEU A 47 2.56 -13.07 3.20
CA LEU A 47 3.18 -13.56 4.43
C LEU A 47 2.84 -12.63 5.62
N TYR A 48 2.93 -11.32 5.41
CA TYR A 48 2.52 -10.32 6.40
C TYR A 48 1.03 -10.45 6.77
N ASP A 49 0.14 -10.54 5.78
CA ASP A 49 -1.31 -10.64 5.98
C ASP A 49 -1.72 -11.93 6.74
N ARG A 50 -0.91 -12.99 6.62
CA ARG A 50 -1.09 -14.26 7.35
C ARG A 50 -0.42 -14.27 8.72
N GLY A 51 0.21 -13.17 9.14
CA GLY A 51 0.96 -13.08 10.39
C GLY A 51 2.29 -13.87 10.38
N GLN A 52 2.76 -14.30 9.21
CA GLN A 52 4.03 -15.02 9.05
C GLN A 52 5.20 -14.02 8.97
N TYR A 53 5.33 -13.18 10.00
CA TYR A 53 6.21 -12.02 9.99
C TYR A 53 7.69 -12.36 9.82
N THR A 54 8.19 -13.41 10.47
CA THR A 54 9.59 -13.85 10.29
C THR A 54 9.89 -14.19 8.84
N ALA A 55 8.98 -14.91 8.15
CA ALA A 55 9.15 -15.24 6.73
C ALA A 55 9.06 -13.97 5.86
N ALA A 56 8.16 -13.04 6.17
CA ALA A 56 8.05 -11.76 5.47
C ALA A 56 9.34 -10.91 5.61
N VAL A 57 9.93 -10.85 6.80
CA VAL A 57 11.21 -10.16 7.06
C VAL A 57 12.31 -10.74 6.20
N GLU A 58 12.49 -12.07 6.20
CA GLU A 58 13.55 -12.71 5.43
C GLU A 58 13.38 -12.53 3.93
N LEU A 59 12.14 -12.61 3.43
CA LEU A 59 11.86 -12.34 2.01
C LEU A 59 12.12 -10.88 1.64
N LEU A 60 11.70 -9.92 2.47
CA LEU A 60 11.96 -8.49 2.24
C LEU A 60 13.45 -8.17 2.24
N LYS A 61 14.27 -8.80 3.11
CA LYS A 61 15.73 -8.65 3.07
C LYS A 61 16.33 -9.16 1.76
N GLN A 62 15.83 -10.27 1.21
CA GLN A 62 16.26 -10.78 -0.09
C GLN A 62 15.90 -9.83 -1.23
N ILE A 63 14.67 -9.30 -1.22
CA ILE A 63 14.19 -8.30 -2.19
C ILE A 63 15.06 -7.04 -2.13
N ILE A 64 15.35 -6.53 -0.92
CA ILE A 64 16.23 -5.37 -0.72
C ILE A 64 17.62 -5.62 -1.33
N ASN A 65 18.25 -6.77 -1.04
CA ASN A 65 19.57 -7.08 -1.60
C ASN A 65 19.55 -7.15 -3.14
N ASN A 66 18.46 -7.66 -3.70
CA ASN A 66 18.27 -7.72 -5.15
C ASN A 66 18.17 -6.31 -5.76
N TYR A 67 17.38 -5.40 -5.17
CA TYR A 67 17.30 -4.00 -5.62
C TYR A 67 18.62 -3.25 -5.47
N VAL A 68 19.35 -3.45 -4.36
CA VAL A 68 20.69 -2.90 -4.16
C VAL A 68 21.63 -3.34 -5.28
N THR A 69 21.62 -4.63 -5.63
CA THR A 69 22.46 -5.19 -6.71
C THR A 69 22.11 -4.60 -8.08
N GLN A 70 20.83 -4.32 -8.31
CA GLN A 70 20.35 -3.71 -9.56
C GLN A 70 20.52 -2.18 -9.60
N GLY A 71 20.80 -1.54 -8.47
CA GLY A 71 20.79 -0.08 -8.35
C GLY A 71 19.37 0.53 -8.39
N ASP A 72 18.33 -0.26 -8.16
CA ASP A 72 16.94 0.21 -8.12
C ASP A 72 16.62 0.84 -6.75
N ARG A 73 16.86 2.14 -6.65
CA ARG A 73 16.65 2.91 -5.42
C ARG A 73 15.18 3.09 -5.06
N ILE A 74 14.26 3.08 -6.03
CA ILE A 74 12.82 3.20 -5.74
C ILE A 74 12.34 1.88 -5.15
N GLY A 75 12.66 0.76 -5.80
CA GLY A 75 12.36 -0.58 -5.29
C GLY A 75 12.93 -0.79 -3.88
N GLU A 76 14.19 -0.42 -3.66
CA GLU A 76 14.82 -0.50 -2.34
C GLU A 76 14.07 0.32 -1.29
N ALA A 77 13.71 1.58 -1.60
CA ALA A 77 13.00 2.44 -0.65
C ALA A 77 11.60 1.91 -0.29
N ILE A 78 10.88 1.31 -1.25
CA ILE A 78 9.60 0.63 -1.04
C ILE A 78 9.79 -0.58 -0.12
N ALA A 79 10.77 -1.42 -0.42
CA ALA A 79 11.03 -2.64 0.34
C ALA A 79 11.47 -2.34 1.79
N GLN A 80 12.29 -1.31 2.01
CA GLN A 80 12.67 -0.82 3.34
C GLN A 80 11.44 -0.33 4.13
N ARG A 81 10.55 0.45 3.49
CA ARG A 81 9.31 0.90 4.13
C ARG A 81 8.41 -0.28 4.52
N ASN A 82 8.27 -1.27 3.64
CA ASN A 82 7.49 -2.47 3.93
C ASN A 82 8.14 -3.29 5.06
N LEU A 83 9.47 -3.40 5.09
CA LEU A 83 10.19 -4.06 6.17
C LEU A 83 9.92 -3.39 7.53
N ALA A 84 9.83 -2.06 7.56
CA ALA A 84 9.44 -1.34 8.77
C ALA A 84 8.03 -1.69 9.26
N LEU A 85 7.05 -1.84 8.35
CA LEU A 85 5.69 -2.28 8.70
C LEU A 85 5.68 -3.69 9.28
N VAL A 86 6.48 -4.60 8.73
CA VAL A 86 6.59 -5.96 9.28
C VAL A 86 7.18 -5.92 10.68
N TYR A 87 8.28 -5.19 10.90
CA TYR A 87 8.88 -5.03 12.24
C TYR A 87 7.93 -4.37 13.25
N GLN A 88 7.09 -3.43 12.82
CA GLN A 88 6.04 -2.88 13.70
C GLN A 88 5.04 -3.95 14.13
N GLY A 89 4.65 -4.86 13.22
CA GLY A 89 3.72 -5.94 13.52
C GLY A 89 4.24 -6.95 14.56
N THR A 90 5.55 -7.05 14.71
CA THR A 90 6.21 -7.95 15.68
C THR A 90 6.85 -7.24 16.88
N GLY A 91 6.79 -5.90 16.93
CA GLY A 91 7.24 -5.09 18.06
C GLY A 91 8.73 -4.73 18.07
N GLU A 92 9.45 -4.97 16.97
CA GLU A 92 10.86 -4.61 16.78
C GLU A 92 11.00 -3.14 16.39
N TRP A 93 10.63 -2.25 17.31
CA TRP A 93 10.55 -0.81 17.07
C TRP A 93 11.87 -0.18 16.59
N TYR A 94 13.00 -0.65 17.09
CA TYR A 94 14.31 -0.14 16.68
C TYR A 94 14.61 -0.48 15.20
N GLN A 95 14.38 -1.72 14.80
CA GLN A 95 14.57 -2.15 13.41
C GLN A 95 13.56 -1.47 12.47
N ALA A 96 12.34 -1.19 12.93
CA ALA A 96 11.37 -0.41 12.18
C ALA A 96 11.86 1.03 11.92
N GLU A 97 12.38 1.72 12.94
CA GLU A 97 12.95 3.07 12.80
C GLU A 97 14.15 3.06 11.84
N GLU A 98 15.03 2.07 11.94
CA GLU A 98 16.19 1.93 11.04
C GLU A 98 15.75 1.77 9.57
N ALA A 99 14.75 0.92 9.32
CA ALA A 99 14.24 0.68 7.98
C ALA A 99 13.51 1.93 7.41
N ILE A 100 12.77 2.67 8.24
CA ILE A 100 12.20 3.98 7.89
C ILE A 100 13.30 4.97 7.50
N ALA A 101 14.36 5.06 8.30
CA ALA A 101 15.48 5.97 8.05
C ALA A 101 16.20 5.65 6.73
N LYS A 102 16.41 4.36 6.43
CA LYS A 102 16.97 3.92 5.14
C LYS A 102 16.07 4.32 3.96
N SER A 103 14.77 4.11 4.07
CA SER A 103 13.79 4.53 3.04
C SER A 103 13.87 6.05 2.79
N PHE A 104 13.89 6.88 3.84
CA PHE A 104 14.04 8.34 3.67
C PHE A 104 15.39 8.75 3.09
N ASN A 105 16.49 8.09 3.46
CA ASN A 105 17.82 8.38 2.92
C ASN A 105 17.86 8.11 1.40
N LEU A 106 17.32 6.98 0.96
CA LEU A 106 17.20 6.66 -0.47
C LEU A 106 16.37 7.71 -1.19
N LEU A 107 15.18 8.02 -0.65
CA LEU A 107 14.29 9.02 -1.22
C LEU A 107 14.94 10.40 -1.31
N GLN A 108 15.80 10.80 -0.37
CA GLN A 108 16.49 12.09 -0.40
C GLN A 108 17.45 12.21 -1.59
N GLN A 109 17.99 11.09 -2.07
CA GLN A 109 18.94 11.04 -3.18
C GLN A 109 18.27 10.99 -4.56
N LEU A 110 16.94 10.90 -4.62
CA LEU A 110 16.19 10.82 -5.87
C LEU A 110 15.79 12.22 -6.36
N ALA A 111 15.69 12.41 -7.67
CA ALA A 111 15.13 13.64 -8.22
C ALA A 111 13.68 13.85 -7.76
N ASP A 112 13.26 15.12 -7.61
CA ASP A 112 11.88 15.43 -7.29
C ASP A 112 10.94 14.91 -8.38
N SER A 113 9.97 14.10 -7.97
CA SER A 113 8.95 13.54 -8.86
C SER A 113 7.67 13.24 -8.08
N PRO A 114 6.50 13.18 -8.73
CA PRO A 114 5.26 12.77 -8.06
C PRO A 114 5.35 11.40 -7.39
N GLU A 115 6.09 10.47 -7.99
CA GLU A 115 6.33 9.14 -7.43
C GLU A 115 7.18 9.20 -6.15
N ARG A 116 8.31 9.91 -6.18
CA ARG A 116 9.14 10.14 -4.99
C ARG A 116 8.32 10.79 -3.88
N THR A 117 7.52 11.81 -4.21
CA THR A 117 6.67 12.51 -3.24
C THR A 117 5.61 11.59 -2.64
N ARG A 118 4.96 10.75 -3.46
CA ARG A 118 4.01 9.73 -2.98
C ARG A 118 4.69 8.75 -2.03
N LEU A 119 5.85 8.23 -2.42
CA LEU A 119 6.59 7.27 -1.61
C LEU A 119 7.07 7.89 -0.28
N TRP A 120 7.50 9.16 -0.30
CA TRP A 120 7.83 9.90 0.91
C TRP A 120 6.63 10.03 1.86
N ALA A 121 5.45 10.36 1.33
CA ALA A 121 4.22 10.44 2.12
C ALA A 121 3.84 9.06 2.72
N GLN A 122 3.99 7.98 1.95
CA GLN A 122 3.77 6.62 2.44
C GLN A 122 4.76 6.23 3.54
N THR A 123 6.03 6.63 3.44
CA THR A 123 7.02 6.38 4.49
C THR A 123 6.73 7.22 5.75
N LEU A 124 6.22 8.45 5.59
CA LEU A 124 5.70 9.24 6.72
C LEU A 124 4.50 8.57 7.39
N ASP A 125 3.56 7.99 6.63
CA ASP A 125 2.42 7.27 7.21
C ASP A 125 2.90 6.14 8.14
N VAL A 126 3.90 5.36 7.69
CA VAL A 126 4.50 4.26 8.47
C VAL A 126 5.26 4.78 9.69
N LYS A 127 5.94 5.92 9.58
CA LYS A 127 6.60 6.57 10.72
C LYS A 127 5.59 7.06 11.76
N GLY A 128 4.49 7.68 11.33
CA GLY A 128 3.43 8.10 12.25
C GLY A 128 2.80 6.91 12.98
N GLN A 129 2.62 5.77 12.30
CA GLN A 129 2.14 4.53 12.93
C GLN A 129 3.11 4.02 14.00
N LEU A 130 4.42 4.04 13.72
CA LEU A 130 5.45 3.68 14.70
C LEU A 130 5.41 4.61 15.92
N GLN A 131 5.32 5.92 15.69
CA GLN A 131 5.26 6.93 16.75
C GLN A 131 4.03 6.71 17.64
N LEU A 132 2.85 6.47 17.04
CA LEU A 132 1.65 6.16 17.81
C LEU A 132 1.81 4.87 18.62
N SER A 133 2.36 3.81 18.00
CA SER A 133 2.59 2.51 18.66
C SER A 133 3.61 2.57 19.80
N THR A 134 4.48 3.58 19.80
CA THR A 134 5.52 3.82 20.81
C THR A 134 5.16 4.97 21.76
N ALA A 135 3.86 5.28 21.90
CA ALA A 135 3.32 6.29 22.81
C ALA A 135 3.82 7.73 22.56
N GLN A 136 3.96 8.11 21.29
CA GLN A 136 4.35 9.45 20.84
C GLN A 136 3.25 10.09 19.93
N PRO A 137 2.00 10.24 20.41
CA PRO A 137 0.87 10.66 19.58
C PRO A 137 1.01 12.07 19.01
N GLU A 138 1.62 13.02 19.75
CA GLU A 138 1.82 14.38 19.26
C GLU A 138 2.80 14.41 18.08
N GLN A 139 3.84 13.57 18.13
CA GLN A 139 4.77 13.43 17.01
C GLN A 139 4.10 12.74 15.81
N ALA A 140 3.28 11.71 16.07
CA ALA A 140 2.52 11.03 15.03
C ALA A 140 1.59 12.00 14.28
N LEU A 141 0.89 12.88 15.02
CA LEU A 141 0.04 13.91 14.45
C LEU A 141 0.81 14.83 13.49
N VAL A 142 1.96 15.35 13.92
CA VAL A 142 2.82 16.21 13.07
C VAL A 142 3.31 15.44 11.84
N THR A 143 3.71 14.19 12.01
CA THR A 143 4.17 13.34 10.90
C THR A 143 3.07 13.09 9.87
N TRP A 144 1.83 12.81 10.30
CA TRP A 144 0.71 12.62 9.38
C TRP A 144 0.20 13.91 8.74
N GLN A 145 0.40 15.06 9.39
CA GLN A 145 0.20 16.36 8.72
C GLN A 145 1.17 16.51 7.56
N GLN A 146 2.46 16.22 7.77
CA GLN A 146 3.46 16.25 6.68
C GLN A 146 3.13 15.27 5.55
N ALA A 147 2.60 14.08 5.87
CA ALA A 147 2.14 13.13 4.85
C ALA A 147 0.96 13.70 4.04
N SER A 148 -0.02 14.30 4.73
CA SER A 148 -1.17 14.96 4.12
C SER A 148 -0.76 16.05 3.14
N ASP A 149 0.17 16.92 3.53
CA ASP A 149 0.63 18.03 2.69
C ASP A 149 1.26 17.52 1.38
N ARG A 150 2.02 16.42 1.47
CA ARG A 150 2.64 15.78 0.30
C ARG A 150 1.62 15.12 -0.61
N TYR A 151 0.63 14.40 -0.05
CA TYR A 151 -0.46 13.83 -0.85
C TYR A 151 -1.25 14.93 -1.56
N GLN A 152 -1.50 16.06 -0.88
CA GLN A 152 -2.13 17.22 -1.49
C GLN A 152 -1.27 17.81 -2.63
N GLN A 153 0.05 17.93 -2.45
CA GLN A 153 0.97 18.45 -3.47
C GLN A 153 0.89 17.67 -4.80
N ILE A 154 0.64 16.37 -4.74
CA ILE A 154 0.54 15.50 -5.93
C ILE A 154 -0.91 15.19 -6.34
N ASN A 155 -1.89 15.88 -5.76
CA ASN A 155 -3.32 15.64 -6.00
C ASN A 155 -3.74 14.17 -5.78
N ASP A 156 -3.29 13.56 -4.67
CA ASP A 156 -3.65 12.21 -4.25
C ASP A 156 -4.72 12.24 -3.14
N PRO A 157 -6.02 12.27 -3.49
CA PRO A 157 -7.10 12.42 -2.52
C PRO A 157 -7.24 11.21 -1.58
N THR A 158 -6.86 10.01 -2.04
CA THR A 158 -6.91 8.79 -1.24
C THR A 158 -5.86 8.82 -0.15
N GLY A 159 -4.62 9.18 -0.49
CA GLY A 159 -3.54 9.36 0.48
C GLY A 159 -3.87 10.45 1.49
N TYR A 160 -4.36 11.61 1.01
CA TYR A 160 -4.77 12.73 1.85
C TYR A 160 -5.85 12.33 2.86
N THR A 161 -6.93 11.68 2.41
CA THR A 161 -8.03 11.28 3.30
C THR A 161 -7.56 10.29 4.37
N ARG A 162 -6.71 9.33 4.00
CA ARG A 162 -6.15 8.35 4.93
C ARG A 162 -5.27 9.01 6.00
N SER A 163 -4.39 9.94 5.62
CA SER A 163 -3.54 10.62 6.61
C SER A 163 -4.37 11.52 7.54
N GLN A 164 -5.44 12.16 7.06
CA GLN A 164 -6.39 12.91 7.90
C GLN A 164 -7.10 12.00 8.92
N ILE A 165 -7.51 10.80 8.53
CA ILE A 165 -8.09 9.80 9.46
C ILE A 165 -7.07 9.44 10.55
N ASN A 166 -5.81 9.22 10.18
CA ASN A 166 -4.76 8.90 11.15
C ASN A 166 -4.52 10.05 12.15
N GLN A 167 -4.52 11.31 11.68
CA GLN A 167 -4.41 12.48 12.57
C GLN A 167 -5.53 12.52 13.62
N VAL A 168 -6.78 12.24 13.21
CA VAL A 168 -7.92 12.15 14.14
C VAL A 168 -7.73 11.01 15.16
N GLN A 169 -7.10 9.90 14.77
CA GLN A 169 -6.81 8.80 15.70
C GLN A 169 -5.70 9.15 16.70
N ALA A 170 -4.65 9.87 16.28
CA ALA A 170 -3.58 10.32 17.17
C ALA A 170 -4.05 11.33 18.22
N GLY A 171 -5.03 12.17 17.90
CA GLY A 171 -5.52 13.22 18.80
C GLY A 171 -6.57 12.79 19.82
N ARG A 172 -6.86 11.48 19.94
CA ARG A 172 -7.87 10.93 20.87
C ARG A 172 -7.30 10.48 22.20
#